data_AF-A0A2I7N590-F1
#
_entry.id   AF-A0A2I7N590-F1
#
_cell.length_a   1.000
_cell.length_b   1.000
_cell.length_c   1.000
_cell.angle_alpha   90.00
_cell.angle_beta   90.00
_cell.angle_gamma   90.00
#
_symmetry.space_group_name_H-M   'P 1'
#
loop_
_entity.id
_entity.type
_entity.pdbx_description
1 polymer ?
#
loop_
_entity_poly.entity_id
_entity_poly.type
_entity_poly.pdbx_seq_one_letter_code
_entity_poly.pdbx_strand_id
1 'polypeptide(L)'
;MLKQRNLYKYGIIAGSMLAISSCGWFTTASIENVSGQGPHYVAVGDNGIIKLSDADATFWTSDKVSTANVYNAVDYINGKLVAVGIDGKIAYSTDGINWQNIASPSKAWLYDINFGNNKYLIAGMNGTVMYSNDLNNWQKTLVAGKDWLNSICYGAGKYIVAGANGVIASSNDLSNWNSESSGTTQWFSAVRYLNNQFLAVGSKGAIYSSADGHKWNVQNSNTKSWLYDFTYGAGKYIVVGERGTILISNDAVNWQQVMKPEVSANLRSIIYAGNQFVIVGMQGLVLTSTNGETWNMHNSNTTRGLYSVTYKP
;
A
#
# COMPACT_ATOMS: atom_id res chain seq x y z
N MET A 1 -67.88 31.63 -11.19
CA MET A 1 -67.16 30.37 -10.92
C MET A 1 -66.41 30.51 -9.60
N LEU A 2 -66.61 29.55 -8.71
CA LEU A 2 -66.24 29.54 -7.29
C LEU A 2 -64.79 29.06 -7.05
N LYS A 3 -64.22 29.56 -5.93
CA LYS A 3 -63.13 29.02 -5.07
C LYS A 3 -61.67 29.15 -5.58
N GLN A 4 -60.82 29.99 -4.97
CA GLN A 4 -60.11 29.90 -3.67
C GLN A 4 -58.98 28.85 -3.59
N ARG A 5 -57.74 29.34 -3.37
CA ARG A 5 -56.70 28.92 -2.38
C ARG A 5 -55.41 29.77 -2.64
N ASN A 6 -55.04 30.76 -1.81
CA ASN A 6 -54.23 30.72 -0.55
C ASN A 6 -52.90 29.95 -0.72
N LEU A 7 -51.69 30.50 -0.49
CA LEU A 7 -51.09 31.14 0.72
C LEU A 7 -49.89 32.06 0.29
N TYR A 8 -49.71 33.32 0.74
CA TYR A 8 -49.04 33.83 1.98
C TYR A 8 -47.75 33.06 2.38
N LYS A 9 -46.58 33.65 2.69
CA LYS A 9 -46.24 34.89 3.41
C LYS A 9 -44.72 35.19 3.33
N TYR A 10 -44.35 36.46 3.36
CA TYR A 10 -43.01 36.99 3.73
C TYR A 10 -42.73 36.83 5.24
N GLY A 11 -41.45 36.80 5.63
CA GLY A 11 -41.04 36.95 7.03
C GLY A 11 -39.53 37.16 7.21
N ILE A 12 -39.11 38.42 7.42
CA ILE A 12 -37.84 38.83 8.02
C ILE A 12 -38.03 38.87 9.53
N ILE A 13 -37.13 38.27 10.32
CA ILE A 13 -36.83 38.69 11.70
C ILE A 13 -35.32 38.55 11.94
N ALA A 14 -34.71 39.64 12.41
CA ALA A 14 -33.36 39.71 12.95
C ALA A 14 -33.40 39.64 14.49
N GLY A 15 -32.33 39.09 15.09
CA GLY A 15 -31.90 39.42 16.45
C GLY A 15 -31.82 38.26 17.43
N SER A 16 -30.61 37.75 17.67
CA SER A 16 -29.92 37.84 18.97
C SER A 16 -28.60 37.08 18.97
N MET A 17 -27.50 37.82 19.14
CA MET A 17 -26.17 37.32 19.52
C MET A 17 -26.20 36.69 20.91
N LEU A 18 -25.49 35.58 21.08
CA LEU A 18 -24.76 35.26 22.31
C LEU A 18 -23.40 34.72 21.91
N ALA A 19 -22.36 35.41 22.37
CA ALA A 19 -20.97 35.08 22.16
C ALA A 19 -20.57 33.87 22.99
N ILE A 20 -19.79 32.97 22.39
CA ILE A 20 -18.74 32.25 23.12
C ILE A 20 -17.45 32.38 22.34
N SER A 21 -16.51 32.99 23.05
CA SER A 21 -15.12 33.18 22.71
C SER A 21 -14.38 31.85 22.66
N SER A 22 -13.67 31.60 21.57
CA SER A 22 -12.23 31.41 21.64
C SER A 22 -11.67 31.57 20.23
N CYS A 23 -10.68 32.45 20.12
CA CYS A 23 -9.92 32.68 18.90
C CYS A 23 -9.04 31.45 18.68
N GLY A 24 -9.58 30.41 18.06
CA GLY A 24 -8.82 29.34 17.44
C GLY A 24 -8.87 29.60 15.95
N TRP A 25 -7.76 30.03 15.37
CA TRP A 25 -7.63 30.09 13.92
C TRP A 25 -7.73 28.66 13.40
N PHE A 26 -8.92 28.23 13.00
CA PHE A 26 -9.03 27.17 12.01
C PHE A 26 -8.53 27.79 10.71
N THR A 27 -7.23 27.69 10.45
CA THR A 27 -6.77 27.70 9.07
C THR A 27 -7.41 26.46 8.45
N THR A 28 -8.54 26.64 7.77
CA THR A 28 -8.97 25.70 6.75
C THR A 28 -7.78 25.59 5.81
N ALA A 29 -7.04 24.48 5.88
CA ALA A 29 -6.03 24.18 4.88
C ALA A 29 -6.79 24.18 3.55
N SER A 30 -6.62 25.24 2.76
CA SER A 30 -7.24 25.35 1.47
C SER A 30 -6.68 24.24 0.59
N ILE A 31 -7.57 23.69 -0.23
CA ILE A 31 -7.45 22.54 -1.15
C ILE A 31 -6.23 22.59 -2.10
N GLU A 32 -5.46 23.68 -2.11
CA GLU A 32 -4.37 23.97 -3.05
C GLU A 32 -2.95 23.64 -2.53
N ASN A 33 -2.76 23.24 -1.26
CA ASN A 33 -1.43 23.27 -0.63
C ASN A 33 -0.68 21.94 -0.45
N VAL A 34 -1.17 20.81 -0.97
CA VAL A 34 -0.30 19.63 -1.13
C VAL A 34 0.58 19.86 -2.36
N SER A 35 1.57 20.73 -2.21
CA SER A 35 2.46 21.20 -3.27
C SER A 35 3.49 20.15 -3.74
N GLY A 36 3.42 18.93 -3.21
CA GLY A 36 4.50 17.94 -3.29
C GLY A 36 5.75 18.35 -2.50
N GLN A 37 5.74 19.51 -1.84
CA GLN A 37 6.81 20.00 -0.96
C GLN A 37 6.53 19.58 0.48
N GLY A 38 7.56 19.09 1.17
CA GLY A 38 7.47 18.57 2.54
C GLY A 38 6.95 17.12 2.64
N PRO A 39 6.76 16.63 3.87
CA PRO A 39 6.36 15.26 4.13
C PRO A 39 4.90 14.99 3.71
N HIS A 40 4.67 13.90 3.00
CA HIS A 40 3.34 13.47 2.58
C HIS A 40 3.30 11.99 2.18
N TYR A 41 2.10 11.41 2.16
CA TYR A 41 1.88 10.08 1.60
C TYR A 41 1.50 10.17 0.12
N VAL A 42 1.87 9.13 -0.62
CA VAL A 42 1.53 8.97 -2.03
C VAL A 42 0.89 7.61 -2.22
N ALA A 43 -0.32 7.59 -2.79
CA ALA A 43 -1.01 6.36 -3.12
C ALA A 43 -1.27 6.27 -4.62
N VAL A 44 -1.15 5.07 -5.18
CA VAL A 44 -1.44 4.76 -6.58
C VAL A 44 -2.50 3.67 -6.67
N GLY A 45 -3.26 3.64 -7.77
CA GLY A 45 -4.20 2.54 -7.98
C GLY A 45 -4.97 2.55 -9.30
N ASP A 46 -6.23 2.15 -9.21
CA ASP A 46 -7.14 1.90 -10.32
C ASP A 46 -7.12 2.98 -11.41
N ASN A 47 -6.95 2.55 -12.66
CA ASN A 47 -6.94 3.40 -13.85
C ASN A 47 -5.91 4.55 -13.79
N GLY A 48 -4.78 4.32 -13.10
CA GLY A 48 -3.67 5.26 -13.02
C GLY A 48 -3.98 6.49 -12.18
N ILE A 49 -4.82 6.32 -11.17
CA ILE A 49 -5.02 7.34 -10.15
C ILE A 49 -3.76 7.47 -9.29
N ILE A 50 -3.41 8.72 -8.99
CA ILE A 50 -2.34 9.07 -8.05
C ILE A 50 -2.93 10.07 -7.06
N LYS A 51 -2.72 9.82 -5.78
CA LYS A 51 -3.20 10.62 -4.66
C LYS A 51 -2.04 11.05 -3.80
N LEU A 52 -2.01 12.33 -3.44
CA LEU A 52 -1.07 12.87 -2.46
C LEU A 52 -1.85 13.28 -1.22
N SER A 53 -1.26 13.15 -0.05
CA SER A 53 -1.86 13.58 1.20
C SER A 53 -1.14 14.76 1.85
N ASP A 54 -1.70 15.25 2.94
CA ASP A 54 -0.95 15.96 3.98
C ASP A 54 -0.02 15.00 4.77
N ALA A 55 0.80 15.54 5.67
CA ALA A 55 1.77 14.77 6.44
C ALA A 55 1.14 13.74 7.40
N ASP A 56 -0.14 13.89 7.74
CA ASP A 56 -0.89 13.05 8.67
C ASP A 56 -1.90 12.10 8.00
N ALA A 57 -1.91 12.07 6.65
CA ALA A 57 -2.85 11.30 5.82
C ALA A 57 -4.35 11.54 6.09
N THR A 58 -4.69 12.72 6.62
CA THR A 58 -6.08 13.12 6.93
C THR A 58 -6.78 13.81 5.77
N PHE A 59 -6.01 14.40 4.86
CA PHE A 59 -6.50 15.05 3.65
C PHE A 59 -5.77 14.50 2.43
N TRP A 60 -6.52 14.24 1.35
CA TRP A 60 -5.96 13.74 0.10
C TRP A 60 -6.44 14.59 -1.08
N THR A 61 -5.56 14.79 -2.06
CA THR A 61 -5.86 15.58 -3.26
C THR A 61 -7.01 14.98 -4.08
N SER A 62 -7.70 15.81 -4.88
CA SER A 62 -8.66 15.33 -5.88
C SER A 62 -7.99 14.45 -6.95
N ASP A 63 -8.79 13.71 -7.71
CA ASP A 63 -8.29 12.79 -8.74
C ASP A 63 -7.45 13.52 -9.80
N LYS A 64 -6.17 13.18 -9.91
CA LYS A 64 -5.38 13.39 -11.12
C LYS A 64 -5.27 12.04 -11.83
N VAL A 65 -6.14 11.82 -12.80
CA VAL A 65 -6.17 10.55 -13.55
C VAL A 65 -5.22 10.63 -14.72
N SER A 66 -4.29 9.70 -14.80
CA SER A 66 -3.53 9.43 -16.02
C SER A 66 -3.82 8.01 -16.47
N THR A 67 -4.70 7.83 -17.45
CA THR A 67 -5.02 6.50 -18.00
C THR A 67 -3.81 5.83 -18.66
N ALA A 68 -2.76 6.60 -18.96
CA ALA A 68 -1.49 6.06 -19.42
C ALA A 68 -0.72 5.34 -18.30
N ASN A 69 -0.91 5.68 -17.03
CA ASN A 69 0.00 5.34 -15.93
C ASN A 69 -0.67 4.43 -14.88
N VAL A 70 -1.02 3.20 -15.26
CA VAL A 70 -1.58 2.21 -14.33
C VAL A 70 -0.46 1.55 -13.53
N TYR A 71 -0.35 1.92 -12.25
CA TYR A 71 0.65 1.40 -11.31
C TYR A 71 0.01 0.42 -10.32
N ASN A 72 0.74 -0.67 -10.02
CA ASN A 72 0.36 -1.66 -9.01
C ASN A 72 1.06 -1.39 -7.67
N ALA A 73 2.29 -0.88 -7.71
CA ALA A 73 3.08 -0.58 -6.52
C ALA A 73 3.84 0.74 -6.66
N VAL A 74 4.05 1.41 -5.53
CA VAL A 74 4.87 2.62 -5.40
C VAL A 74 5.70 2.53 -4.13
N ASP A 75 6.95 2.98 -4.19
CA ASP A 75 7.79 3.11 -3.00
C ASP A 75 8.69 4.36 -3.07
N TYR A 76 9.09 4.89 -1.91
CA TYR A 76 10.01 6.01 -1.81
C TYR A 76 11.42 5.50 -1.55
N ILE A 77 12.26 5.56 -2.59
CA ILE A 77 13.59 4.95 -2.61
C ILE A 77 14.60 6.01 -3.07
N ASN A 78 15.66 6.23 -2.27
CA ASN A 78 16.79 7.11 -2.61
C ASN A 78 16.37 8.50 -3.11
N GLY A 79 15.43 9.15 -2.43
CA GLY A 79 14.99 10.50 -2.76
C GLY A 79 13.91 10.60 -3.83
N LYS A 80 13.44 9.47 -4.36
CA LYS A 80 12.44 9.40 -5.45
C LYS A 80 11.29 8.49 -5.09
N LEU A 81 10.09 8.88 -5.49
CA LEU A 81 8.97 7.96 -5.64
C LEU A 81 9.21 7.13 -6.88
N VAL A 82 9.11 5.81 -6.78
CA VAL A 82 9.29 4.86 -7.88
C VAL A 82 8.04 4.00 -7.96
N ALA A 83 7.40 3.98 -9.12
CA ALA A 83 6.16 3.22 -9.34
C ALA A 83 6.34 2.21 -10.47
N VAL A 84 5.70 1.05 -10.30
CA VAL A 84 5.73 -0.06 -11.27
C VAL A 84 4.32 -0.57 -11.53
N GLY A 85 4.07 -1.12 -12.72
CA GLY A 85 2.71 -1.57 -13.06
C GLY A 85 2.60 -2.41 -14.32
N ILE A 86 1.48 -2.24 -15.01
CA ILE A 86 1.10 -3.07 -16.17
C ILE A 86 2.05 -2.87 -17.35
N ASP A 87 2.14 -3.87 -18.22
CA ASP A 87 2.94 -3.86 -19.45
C ASP A 87 4.40 -3.41 -19.27
N GLY A 88 4.98 -3.77 -18.11
CA GLY A 88 6.36 -3.47 -17.75
C GLY A 88 6.59 -2.02 -17.35
N LYS A 89 5.54 -1.25 -17.07
CA LYS A 89 5.66 0.17 -16.75
C LYS A 89 6.52 0.39 -15.50
N ILE A 90 7.52 1.25 -15.63
CA ILE A 90 8.35 1.79 -14.55
C ILE A 90 8.35 3.31 -14.70
N ALA A 91 8.16 4.04 -13.61
CA ALA A 91 8.26 5.49 -13.60
C ALA A 91 8.81 5.99 -12.27
N TYR A 92 9.30 7.22 -12.26
CA TYR A 92 9.70 7.88 -11.04
C TYR A 92 9.21 9.32 -10.96
N SER A 93 9.16 9.86 -9.76
CA SER A 93 8.81 11.24 -9.48
C SER A 93 9.56 11.75 -8.25
N THR A 94 9.83 13.05 -8.20
CA THR A 94 10.39 13.73 -7.02
C THR A 94 9.33 14.43 -6.18
N ASP A 95 8.15 14.69 -6.75
CA ASP A 95 7.09 15.49 -6.16
C ASP A 95 5.73 14.76 -6.09
N GLY A 96 5.63 13.55 -6.64
CA GLY A 96 4.39 12.76 -6.72
C GLY A 96 3.39 13.26 -7.77
N ILE A 97 3.68 14.39 -8.42
CA ILE A 97 2.79 15.10 -9.34
C ILE A 97 3.25 14.90 -10.79
N ASN A 98 4.56 14.96 -11.01
CA ASN A 98 5.22 14.87 -12.30
C ASN A 98 6.00 13.56 -12.38
N TRP A 99 5.54 12.66 -13.24
CA TRP A 99 6.08 11.30 -13.38
C TRP A 99 6.83 11.15 -14.69
N GLN A 100 8.05 10.62 -14.61
CA GLN A 100 8.89 10.32 -15.75
C GLN A 100 8.95 8.80 -15.96
N ASN A 101 8.56 8.35 -17.16
CA ASN A 101 8.64 6.94 -17.53
C ASN A 101 10.10 6.51 -17.74
N ILE A 102 10.41 5.30 -17.29
CA ILE A 102 11.70 4.66 -17.48
C ILE A 102 11.54 3.50 -18.46
N ALA A 103 12.51 3.33 -19.36
CA ALA A 103 12.54 2.20 -20.27
C ALA A 103 12.68 0.89 -19.48
N SER A 104 11.80 -0.07 -19.75
CA SER A 104 11.78 -1.37 -19.09
C SER A 104 12.21 -2.47 -20.06
N PRO A 105 13.08 -3.40 -19.65
CA PRO A 105 13.45 -4.57 -20.45
C PRO A 105 12.35 -5.66 -20.45
N SER A 106 11.21 -5.42 -19.79
CA SER A 106 10.09 -6.37 -19.75
C SER A 106 8.78 -5.71 -20.17
N LYS A 107 7.84 -6.55 -20.60
CA LYS A 107 6.42 -6.20 -20.80
C LYS A 107 5.50 -6.95 -19.84
N ALA A 108 6.05 -7.66 -18.85
CA ALA A 108 5.27 -8.35 -17.83
C ALA A 108 4.55 -7.33 -16.93
N TRP A 109 3.41 -7.72 -16.34
CA TRP A 109 2.83 -6.93 -15.27
C TRP A 109 3.73 -7.02 -14.03
N LEU A 110 4.08 -5.87 -13.48
CA LEU A 110 4.96 -5.72 -12.32
C LEU A 110 4.10 -5.46 -11.09
N TYR A 111 4.36 -6.14 -9.98
CA TYR A 111 3.48 -6.13 -8.80
C TYR A 111 4.08 -5.48 -7.57
N ASP A 112 5.41 -5.44 -7.46
CA ASP A 112 6.09 -4.97 -6.27
C ASP A 112 7.39 -4.30 -6.67
N ILE A 113 7.73 -3.24 -5.94
CA ILE A 113 9.00 -2.51 -6.02
C ILE A 113 9.53 -2.38 -4.60
N ASN A 114 10.78 -2.75 -4.39
CA ASN A 114 11.44 -2.65 -3.09
C ASN A 114 12.91 -2.21 -3.27
N PHE A 115 13.59 -1.93 -2.16
CA PHE A 115 15.02 -1.62 -2.17
C PHE A 115 15.77 -2.48 -1.17
N GLY A 116 16.88 -3.08 -1.62
CA GLY A 116 17.71 -3.89 -0.74
C GLY A 116 19.02 -4.27 -1.39
N ASN A 117 20.06 -4.44 -0.57
CA ASN A 117 21.43 -4.67 -1.03
C ASN A 117 21.88 -3.66 -2.09
N ASN A 118 21.57 -2.37 -1.88
CA ASN A 118 21.87 -1.27 -2.79
C ASN A 118 21.25 -1.42 -4.20
N LYS A 119 20.11 -2.11 -4.31
CA LYS A 119 19.40 -2.34 -5.58
C LYS A 119 17.91 -2.03 -5.45
N TYR A 120 17.35 -1.43 -6.50
CA TYR A 120 15.93 -1.48 -6.78
C TYR A 120 15.58 -2.90 -7.22
N LEU A 121 14.50 -3.46 -6.68
CA LEU A 121 14.07 -4.84 -6.89
C LEU A 121 12.61 -4.87 -7.31
N ILE A 122 12.31 -5.56 -8.42
CA ILE A 122 10.95 -5.70 -8.94
C ILE A 122 10.61 -7.18 -9.13
N ALA A 123 9.40 -7.56 -8.73
CA ALA A 123 8.79 -8.84 -9.07
C ALA A 123 7.57 -8.66 -9.99
N GLY A 124 7.34 -9.64 -10.87
CA GLY A 124 6.28 -9.59 -11.87
C GLY A 124 5.78 -10.95 -12.34
N MET A 125 4.83 -10.89 -13.27
CA MET A 125 4.32 -12.06 -14.02
C MET A 125 5.41 -12.77 -14.83
N ASN A 126 5.13 -14.00 -15.22
CA ASN A 126 6.00 -14.92 -15.94
C ASN A 126 7.34 -15.14 -15.23
N GLY A 127 7.33 -15.18 -13.89
CA GLY A 127 8.53 -15.38 -13.08
C GLY A 127 9.52 -14.21 -13.15
N THR A 128 9.08 -13.03 -13.63
CA THR A 128 9.96 -11.89 -13.87
C THR A 128 10.51 -11.34 -12.57
N VAL A 129 11.84 -11.23 -12.50
CA VAL A 129 12.53 -10.38 -11.54
C VAL A 129 13.37 -9.37 -12.30
N MET A 130 13.35 -8.11 -11.87
CA MET A 130 14.22 -7.08 -12.41
C MET A 130 14.94 -6.35 -11.30
N TYR A 131 16.14 -5.86 -11.59
CA TYR A 131 16.89 -5.07 -10.62
C TYR A 131 17.75 -4.01 -11.28
N SER A 132 18.06 -2.96 -10.54
CA SER A 132 18.92 -1.87 -10.97
C SER A 132 19.67 -1.29 -9.77
N ASN A 133 20.87 -0.75 -9.98
CA ASN A 133 21.59 0.01 -8.94
C ASN A 133 21.24 1.51 -8.97
N ASP A 134 20.76 2.02 -10.10
CA ASP A 134 20.71 3.45 -10.41
C ASP A 134 19.38 3.93 -10.99
N LEU A 135 18.39 3.03 -11.08
CA LEU A 135 17.07 3.24 -11.65
C LEU A 135 17.03 3.45 -13.18
N ASN A 136 18.19 3.47 -13.85
CA ASN A 136 18.30 3.69 -15.29
C ASN A 136 18.68 2.40 -16.04
N ASN A 137 19.64 1.65 -15.49
CA ASN A 137 20.16 0.43 -16.06
C ASN A 137 19.51 -0.78 -15.39
N TRP A 138 18.49 -1.34 -16.05
CA TRP A 138 17.73 -2.47 -15.54
C TRP A 138 18.24 -3.78 -16.10
N GLN A 139 18.52 -4.72 -15.20
CA GLN A 139 18.76 -6.13 -15.52
C GLN A 139 17.48 -6.91 -15.31
N LYS A 140 17.25 -7.92 -16.15
CA LYS A 140 16.11 -8.84 -16.05
C LYS A 140 16.61 -10.26 -15.88
N THR A 141 15.99 -10.97 -14.95
CA THR A 141 16.17 -12.40 -14.69
C THR A 141 14.80 -13.07 -14.54
N LEU A 142 14.78 -14.41 -14.50
CA LEU A 142 13.57 -15.20 -14.39
C LEU A 142 13.73 -16.27 -13.31
N VAL A 143 12.68 -16.45 -12.51
CA VAL A 143 12.54 -17.65 -11.67
C VAL A 143 11.85 -18.72 -12.51
N ALA A 144 12.65 -19.64 -13.05
CA ALA A 144 12.19 -20.61 -14.03
C ALA A 144 10.99 -21.46 -13.53
N GLY A 145 10.01 -21.67 -14.43
CA GLY A 145 8.83 -22.49 -14.16
C GLY A 145 7.81 -21.86 -13.19
N LYS A 146 7.90 -20.56 -12.89
CA LYS A 146 6.95 -19.85 -12.02
C LYS A 146 6.16 -18.82 -12.83
N ASP A 147 4.83 -18.81 -12.67
CA ASP A 147 3.95 -17.97 -13.51
C ASP A 147 3.74 -16.56 -12.94
N TRP A 148 3.73 -16.40 -11.62
CA TRP A 148 3.34 -15.12 -11.01
C TRP A 148 4.10 -14.88 -9.71
N LEU A 149 4.97 -13.88 -9.72
CA LEU A 149 5.64 -13.38 -8.52
C LEU A 149 4.93 -12.09 -8.10
N ASN A 150 4.39 -12.06 -6.90
CA ASN A 150 3.63 -10.93 -6.41
C ASN A 150 4.49 -9.98 -5.58
N SER A 151 5.60 -10.47 -5.00
CA SER A 151 6.40 -9.69 -4.07
C SER A 151 7.86 -10.12 -4.03
N ILE A 152 8.75 -9.18 -3.73
CA ILE A 152 10.19 -9.38 -3.56
C ILE A 152 10.71 -8.59 -2.37
N CYS A 153 11.64 -9.16 -1.62
CA CYS A 153 12.39 -8.45 -0.58
C CYS A 153 13.85 -8.91 -0.50
N TYR A 154 14.66 -8.15 0.23
CA TYR A 154 16.01 -8.54 0.62
C TYR A 154 16.16 -8.46 2.14
N GLY A 155 16.85 -9.42 2.73
CA GLY A 155 17.13 -9.47 4.16
C GLY A 155 18.00 -10.66 4.51
N ALA A 156 18.68 -10.64 5.66
CA ALA A 156 19.56 -11.74 6.09
C ALA A 156 20.53 -12.26 4.99
N GLY A 157 21.01 -11.38 4.10
CA GLY A 157 21.90 -11.74 3.01
C GLY A 157 21.24 -12.34 1.76
N LYS A 158 19.90 -12.43 1.70
CA LYS A 158 19.17 -13.13 0.63
C LYS A 158 18.07 -12.27 0.02
N TYR A 159 17.84 -12.51 -1.26
CA TYR A 159 16.65 -12.08 -1.98
C TYR A 159 15.60 -13.18 -1.88
N ILE A 160 14.37 -12.81 -1.56
CA ILE A 160 13.22 -13.72 -1.50
C ILE A 160 12.14 -13.17 -2.42
N VAL A 161 11.56 -14.05 -3.24
CA VAL A 161 10.32 -13.77 -3.96
C VAL A 161 9.22 -14.70 -3.49
N ALA A 162 7.99 -14.21 -3.53
CA ALA A 162 6.80 -15.00 -3.23
C ALA A 162 5.66 -14.69 -4.22
N GLY A 163 4.76 -15.65 -4.43
CA GLY A 163 3.66 -15.46 -5.38
C GLY A 163 2.63 -16.58 -5.44
N ALA A 164 2.08 -16.78 -6.63
CA ALA A 164 1.01 -17.75 -6.88
C ALA A 164 1.43 -19.20 -6.58
N ASN A 165 0.46 -20.07 -6.33
CA ASN A 165 0.67 -21.51 -6.14
C ASN A 165 1.70 -21.85 -5.03
N GLY A 166 1.76 -21.05 -3.96
CA GLY A 166 2.68 -21.28 -2.85
C GLY A 166 4.15 -21.04 -3.15
N VAL A 167 4.47 -20.37 -4.26
CA VAL A 167 5.85 -20.14 -4.68
C VAL A 167 6.56 -19.27 -3.64
N ILE A 168 7.68 -19.80 -3.16
CA ILE A 168 8.76 -19.05 -2.53
C ILE A 168 10.05 -19.47 -3.23
N ALA A 169 10.90 -18.50 -3.57
CA ALA A 169 12.23 -18.78 -4.08
C ALA A 169 13.25 -17.83 -3.47
N SER A 170 14.47 -18.33 -3.25
CA SER A 170 15.58 -17.58 -2.67
C SER A 170 16.74 -17.43 -3.65
N SER A 171 17.50 -16.35 -3.51
CA SER A 171 18.72 -16.11 -4.26
C SER A 171 19.71 -15.32 -3.42
N ASN A 172 21.01 -15.54 -3.66
CA ASN A 172 22.08 -14.71 -3.09
C ASN A 172 22.54 -13.60 -4.05
N ASP A 173 22.24 -13.72 -5.35
CA ASP A 173 22.86 -12.93 -6.41
C ASP A 173 21.87 -12.39 -7.47
N LEU A 174 20.56 -12.72 -7.35
CA LEU A 174 19.48 -12.46 -8.32
C LEU A 174 19.61 -13.22 -9.66
N SER A 175 20.70 -13.92 -9.89
CA SER A 175 20.93 -14.71 -11.11
C SER A 175 20.53 -16.16 -10.94
N ASN A 176 20.77 -16.74 -9.76
CA ASN A 176 20.49 -18.13 -9.44
C ASN A 176 19.40 -18.20 -8.38
N TRP A 177 18.28 -18.86 -8.72
CA TRP A 177 17.10 -18.97 -7.84
C TRP A 177 16.87 -20.41 -7.41
N ASN A 178 16.79 -20.63 -6.10
CA ASN A 178 16.41 -21.90 -5.50
C ASN A 178 14.93 -21.88 -5.15
N SER A 179 14.19 -22.94 -5.49
CA SER A 179 12.81 -23.09 -5.02
C SER A 179 12.82 -23.51 -3.55
N GLU A 180 12.06 -22.79 -2.72
CA GLU A 180 11.92 -23.07 -1.29
C GLU A 180 10.55 -23.70 -1.02
N SER A 181 10.52 -24.74 -0.19
CA SER A 181 9.24 -25.35 0.17
C SER A 181 8.51 -24.48 1.19
N SER A 182 7.36 -23.93 0.78
CA SER A 182 6.43 -23.23 1.68
C SER A 182 5.48 -24.17 2.42
N GLY A 183 5.39 -25.44 2.00
CA GLY A 183 4.44 -26.41 2.55
C GLY A 183 2.97 -26.13 2.19
N THR A 184 2.70 -25.28 1.21
CA THR A 184 1.34 -24.90 0.80
C THR A 184 1.25 -24.59 -0.69
N THR A 185 0.02 -24.52 -1.20
CA THR A 185 -0.31 -24.04 -2.55
C THR A 185 -1.05 -22.70 -2.52
N GLN A 186 -1.23 -22.10 -1.34
CA GLN A 186 -1.89 -20.78 -1.22
C GLN A 186 -1.06 -19.70 -1.91
N TRP A 187 -1.74 -18.71 -2.47
CA TRP A 187 -1.11 -17.58 -3.12
C TRP A 187 -0.51 -16.63 -2.08
N PHE A 188 0.77 -16.28 -2.20
CA PHE A 188 1.39 -15.23 -1.39
C PHE A 188 1.29 -13.86 -2.06
N SER A 189 0.75 -12.89 -1.34
CA SER A 189 0.56 -11.51 -1.80
C SER A 189 1.73 -10.61 -1.41
N ALA A 190 2.34 -10.80 -0.25
CA ALA A 190 3.49 -10.01 0.16
C ALA A 190 4.53 -10.87 0.86
N VAL A 191 5.80 -10.53 0.65
CA VAL A 191 6.94 -11.02 1.44
C VAL A 191 7.85 -9.85 1.80
N ARG A 192 8.29 -9.81 3.07
CA ARG A 192 9.18 -8.76 3.61
C ARG A 192 10.13 -9.38 4.63
N TYR A 193 11.29 -8.75 4.79
CA TYR A 193 12.18 -9.00 5.93
C TYR A 193 12.02 -7.85 6.93
N LEU A 194 11.36 -8.12 8.06
CA LEU A 194 11.03 -7.12 9.07
C LEU A 194 11.41 -7.66 10.44
N ASN A 195 12.00 -6.80 11.28
CA ASN A 195 12.38 -7.12 12.66
C ASN A 195 13.10 -8.49 12.75
N ASN A 196 14.13 -8.63 11.92
CA ASN A 196 15.05 -9.77 11.83
C ASN A 196 14.46 -11.11 11.36
N GLN A 197 13.29 -11.12 10.72
CA GLN A 197 12.73 -12.33 10.12
C GLN A 197 12.01 -12.07 8.80
N PHE A 198 11.93 -13.09 7.96
CA PHE A 198 11.03 -13.09 6.81
C PHE A 198 9.61 -13.42 7.25
N LEU A 199 8.65 -12.72 6.67
CA LEU A 199 7.23 -13.03 6.78
C LEU A 199 6.61 -12.98 5.39
N ALA A 200 5.67 -13.89 5.13
CA ALA A 200 4.88 -13.93 3.91
C ALA A 200 3.40 -14.08 4.27
N VAL A 201 2.53 -13.32 3.59
CA VAL A 201 1.07 -13.37 3.81
C VAL A 201 0.32 -13.59 2.50
N GLY A 202 -0.89 -14.13 2.56
CA GLY A 202 -1.60 -14.50 1.35
C GLY A 202 -3.03 -15.03 1.50
N SER A 203 -3.46 -15.79 0.49
CA SER A 203 -4.83 -16.31 0.37
C SER A 203 -5.18 -17.29 1.50
N LYS A 204 -6.48 -17.39 1.81
CA LYS A 204 -7.02 -18.28 2.86
C LYS A 204 -6.39 -18.07 4.25
N GLY A 205 -6.02 -16.83 4.57
CA GLY A 205 -5.40 -16.47 5.84
C GLY A 205 -3.96 -16.98 5.99
N ALA A 206 -3.24 -17.24 4.89
CA ALA A 206 -1.87 -17.71 4.94
C ALA A 206 -0.96 -16.67 5.60
N ILE A 207 -0.26 -17.07 6.66
CA ILE A 207 0.87 -16.33 7.26
C ILE A 207 1.98 -17.35 7.50
N TYR A 208 3.17 -17.05 7.00
CA TYR A 208 4.34 -17.92 7.11
C TYR A 208 5.55 -17.10 7.50
N SER A 209 6.33 -17.58 8.45
CA SER A 209 7.57 -16.93 8.89
C SER A 209 8.80 -17.82 8.66
N SER A 210 9.94 -17.18 8.45
CA SER A 210 11.23 -17.85 8.30
C SER A 210 12.35 -16.97 8.84
N ALA A 211 13.29 -17.56 9.57
CA ALA A 211 14.49 -16.85 10.02
C ALA A 211 15.56 -16.78 8.93
N ASP A 212 15.60 -17.76 8.02
CA ASP A 212 16.69 -17.98 7.07
C ASP A 212 16.26 -17.92 5.60
N GLY A 213 14.96 -17.81 5.32
CA GLY A 213 14.39 -17.80 3.97
C GLY A 213 14.26 -19.18 3.32
N HIS A 214 14.66 -20.26 4.00
CA HIS A 214 14.57 -21.64 3.51
C HIS A 214 13.48 -22.44 4.23
N LYS A 215 13.47 -22.41 5.57
CA LYS A 215 12.48 -23.12 6.36
C LYS A 215 11.35 -22.17 6.73
N TRP A 216 10.17 -22.41 6.17
CA TRP A 216 8.97 -21.61 6.40
C TRP A 216 8.01 -22.33 7.33
N ASN A 217 7.59 -21.64 8.40
CA ASN A 217 6.66 -22.16 9.39
C ASN A 217 5.34 -21.42 9.26
N VAL A 218 4.24 -22.16 9.17
CA VAL A 218 2.89 -21.60 9.16
C VAL A 218 2.56 -20.98 10.52
N GLN A 219 1.89 -19.83 10.49
CA GLN A 219 1.35 -19.14 11.65
C GLN A 219 -0.17 -19.13 11.57
N ASN A 220 -0.84 -19.34 12.70
CA ASN A 220 -2.30 -19.29 12.73
C ASN A 220 -2.78 -17.84 12.73
N SER A 221 -3.40 -17.42 11.63
CA SER A 221 -3.96 -16.06 11.47
C SER A 221 -5.33 -15.88 12.12
N ASN A 222 -5.98 -16.96 12.56
CA ASN A 222 -7.36 -16.97 13.06
C ASN A 222 -8.41 -16.45 12.04
N THR A 223 -8.07 -16.42 10.76
CA THR A 223 -9.00 -16.02 9.67
C THR A 223 -8.79 -16.86 8.42
N LYS A 224 -9.75 -16.77 7.49
CA LYS A 224 -9.66 -17.32 6.13
C LYS A 224 -9.71 -16.24 5.06
N SER A 225 -9.77 -14.96 5.44
CA SER A 225 -9.69 -13.83 4.51
C SER A 225 -8.38 -13.86 3.72
N TRP A 226 -8.40 -13.34 2.49
CA TRP A 226 -7.16 -13.08 1.77
C TRP A 226 -6.40 -11.94 2.45
N LEU A 227 -5.13 -12.14 2.78
CA LEU A 227 -4.23 -11.13 3.35
C LEU A 227 -3.36 -10.53 2.23
N TYR A 228 -3.36 -9.21 2.09
CA TYR A 228 -2.78 -8.54 0.93
C TYR A 228 -1.40 -7.94 1.20
N ASP A 229 -1.22 -7.29 2.35
CA ASP A 229 0.01 -6.57 2.69
C ASP A 229 0.21 -6.52 4.21
N PHE A 230 1.42 -6.18 4.64
CA PHE A 230 1.76 -6.06 6.06
C PHE A 230 2.96 -5.16 6.31
N THR A 231 3.05 -4.64 7.53
CA THR A 231 4.18 -3.80 7.97
C THR A 231 4.55 -4.09 9.42
N TYR A 232 5.69 -3.53 9.86
CA TYR A 232 6.12 -3.54 11.25
C TYR A 232 6.46 -2.10 11.68
N GLY A 233 5.87 -1.67 12.79
CA GLY A 233 6.01 -0.31 13.29
C GLY A 233 5.45 -0.19 14.70
N ALA A 234 5.88 0.80 15.47
CA ALA A 234 5.43 0.98 16.87
C ALA A 234 5.47 -0.31 17.72
N GLY A 235 6.44 -1.20 17.45
CA GLY A 235 6.58 -2.49 18.16
C GLY A 235 5.64 -3.61 17.69
N LYS A 236 4.87 -3.41 16.62
CA LYS A 236 3.77 -4.30 16.20
C LYS A 236 3.85 -4.65 14.73
N TYR A 237 3.49 -5.89 14.40
CA TYR A 237 3.15 -6.31 13.06
C TYR A 237 1.67 -6.06 12.81
N ILE A 238 1.36 -5.47 11.65
CA ILE A 238 -0.02 -5.27 11.20
C ILE A 238 -0.16 -5.89 9.82
N VAL A 239 -1.17 -6.74 9.63
CA VAL A 239 -1.53 -7.35 8.35
C VAL A 239 -2.92 -6.86 7.95
N VAL A 240 -3.09 -6.56 6.66
CA VAL A 240 -4.36 -6.07 6.11
C VAL A 240 -4.88 -6.97 4.99
N GLY A 241 -6.20 -7.05 4.83
CA GLY A 241 -6.81 -8.04 3.94
C GLY A 241 -8.22 -7.73 3.43
N GLU A 242 -8.83 -8.77 2.86
CA GLU A 242 -10.18 -8.78 2.32
C GLU A 242 -11.22 -8.40 3.39
N ARG A 243 -12.33 -7.78 2.98
CA ARG A 243 -13.47 -7.45 3.86
C ARG A 243 -13.05 -6.64 5.10
N GLY A 244 -12.12 -5.73 4.89
CA GLY A 244 -11.59 -4.88 5.94
C GLY A 244 -10.67 -5.58 6.94
N THR A 245 -10.27 -6.84 6.75
CA THR A 245 -9.51 -7.61 7.76
C THR A 245 -8.24 -6.87 8.19
N ILE A 246 -8.06 -6.66 9.50
CA ILE A 246 -6.83 -6.15 10.12
C ILE A 246 -6.43 -7.13 11.21
N LEU A 247 -5.20 -7.65 11.14
CA LEU A 247 -4.60 -8.49 12.18
C LEU A 247 -3.42 -7.76 12.82
N ILE A 248 -3.24 -7.98 14.11
CA ILE A 248 -2.15 -7.42 14.91
C ILE A 248 -1.36 -8.54 15.61
N SER A 249 -0.06 -8.36 15.75
CA SER A 249 0.81 -9.25 16.52
C SER A 249 2.04 -8.49 17.04
N ASN A 250 2.54 -8.87 18.21
CA ASN A 250 3.81 -8.34 18.74
C ASN A 250 5.01 -9.21 18.34
N ASP A 251 4.80 -10.46 17.95
CA ASP A 251 5.83 -11.48 17.73
C ASP A 251 5.76 -12.16 16.35
N ALA A 252 4.78 -11.79 15.53
CA ALA A 252 4.41 -12.41 14.25
C ALA A 252 4.01 -13.91 14.35
N VAL A 253 3.72 -14.39 15.54
CA VAL A 253 3.30 -15.77 15.82
C VAL A 253 1.86 -15.77 16.32
N ASN A 254 1.58 -14.94 17.32
CA ASN A 254 0.28 -14.79 17.94
C ASN A 254 -0.48 -13.66 17.29
N TRP A 255 -1.47 -14.00 16.46
CA TRP A 255 -2.25 -13.04 15.68
C TRP A 255 -3.66 -12.86 16.24
N GLN A 256 -4.09 -11.61 16.34
CA GLN A 256 -5.43 -11.24 16.79
C GLN A 256 -6.08 -10.31 15.77
N GLN A 257 -7.40 -10.43 15.61
CA GLN A 257 -8.16 -9.51 14.79
C GLN A 257 -8.42 -8.21 15.55
N VAL A 258 -8.23 -7.07 14.88
CA VAL A 258 -8.44 -5.74 15.46
C VAL A 258 -9.88 -5.27 15.26
N MET A 259 -10.46 -4.69 16.31
CA MET A 259 -11.72 -3.95 16.19
C MET A 259 -11.46 -2.62 15.47
N LYS A 260 -12.31 -2.30 14.51
CA LYS A 260 -12.13 -1.18 13.57
C LYS A 260 -13.51 -0.66 13.16
N PRO A 261 -13.61 0.53 12.54
CA PRO A 261 -14.84 0.95 11.89
C PRO A 261 -15.39 -0.13 10.95
N GLU A 262 -16.71 -0.21 10.79
CA GLU A 262 -17.30 -1.15 9.85
C GLU A 262 -16.84 -0.80 8.42
N VAL A 263 -16.01 -1.68 7.87
CA VAL A 263 -15.52 -1.55 6.49
C VAL A 263 -15.56 -2.93 5.86
N SER A 264 -16.25 -3.02 4.73
CA SER A 264 -16.37 -4.23 3.91
C SER A 264 -15.46 -4.21 2.67
N ALA A 265 -14.86 -3.06 2.35
CA ALA A 265 -13.89 -2.92 1.27
C ALA A 265 -12.57 -3.66 1.59
N ASN A 266 -11.87 -4.11 0.54
CA ASN A 266 -10.57 -4.76 0.70
C ASN A 266 -9.48 -3.73 1.02
N LEU A 267 -8.69 -4.01 2.06
CA LEU A 267 -7.51 -3.22 2.42
C LEU A 267 -6.32 -3.74 1.61
N ARG A 268 -5.66 -2.89 0.83
CA ARG A 268 -4.72 -3.34 -0.21
C ARG A 268 -3.26 -3.15 0.16
N SER A 269 -2.93 -2.07 0.85
CA SER A 269 -1.55 -1.78 1.27
C SER A 269 -1.51 -1.08 2.61
N ILE A 270 -0.43 -1.30 3.35
CA ILE A 270 -0.18 -0.69 4.64
C ILE A 270 1.30 -0.33 4.79
N ILE A 271 1.57 0.85 5.35
CA ILE A 271 2.92 1.25 5.78
C ILE A 271 2.91 1.82 7.20
N TYR A 272 4.07 1.83 7.85
CA TYR A 272 4.32 2.62 9.05
C TYR A 272 5.41 3.66 8.75
N ALA A 273 5.02 4.93 8.71
CA ALA A 273 5.91 6.06 8.43
C ALA A 273 5.35 7.32 9.09
N GLY A 274 6.18 8.33 9.35
CA GLY A 274 5.71 9.55 10.06
C GLY A 274 5.11 9.25 11.45
N ASN A 275 5.58 8.20 12.12
CA ASN A 275 5.02 7.67 13.39
C ASN A 275 3.54 7.22 13.31
N GLN A 276 3.05 6.89 12.12
CA GLN A 276 1.66 6.48 11.91
C GLN A 276 1.58 5.30 10.94
N PHE A 277 0.64 4.39 11.20
CA PHE A 277 0.17 3.42 10.22
C PHE A 277 -0.82 4.07 9.28
N VAL A 278 -0.63 3.87 7.98
CA VAL A 278 -1.56 4.31 6.93
C VAL A 278 -1.93 3.10 6.08
N ILE A 279 -3.23 2.85 5.96
CA ILE A 279 -3.81 1.81 5.12
C ILE A 279 -4.55 2.48 3.97
N VAL A 280 -4.37 1.96 2.77
CA VAL A 280 -5.21 2.30 1.60
C VAL A 280 -5.90 1.06 1.05
N GLY A 281 -7.04 1.24 0.38
CA GLY A 281 -7.80 0.12 -0.14
C GLY A 281 -8.80 0.45 -1.25
N MET A 282 -9.67 -0.53 -1.50
CA MET A 282 -10.75 -0.41 -2.49
C MET A 282 -11.74 0.69 -2.08
N GLN A 283 -12.49 1.22 -3.05
CA GLN A 283 -13.48 2.28 -2.82
C GLN A 283 -12.88 3.58 -2.25
N GLY A 284 -11.60 3.85 -2.51
CA GLY A 284 -10.89 5.02 -2.01
C GLY A 284 -10.69 5.01 -0.49
N LEU A 285 -10.79 3.87 0.16
CA LEU A 285 -10.66 3.79 1.61
C LEU A 285 -9.25 4.19 2.07
N VAL A 286 -9.19 5.03 3.10
CA VAL A 286 -7.98 5.33 3.87
C VAL A 286 -8.27 5.15 5.35
N LEU A 287 -7.39 4.42 6.06
CA LEU A 287 -7.42 4.32 7.51
C LEU A 287 -6.06 4.75 8.09
N THR A 288 -6.08 5.46 9.21
CA THR A 288 -4.85 5.78 9.95
C THR A 288 -4.90 5.36 11.42
N SER A 289 -3.74 5.03 11.98
CA SER A 289 -3.60 4.68 13.39
C SER A 289 -2.18 4.97 13.88
N THR A 290 -2.01 5.43 15.12
CA THR A 290 -0.69 5.58 15.74
C THR A 290 -0.25 4.33 16.51
N ASN A 291 -1.19 3.45 16.86
CA ASN A 291 -0.96 2.30 17.75
C ASN A 291 -1.34 0.95 17.11
N GLY A 292 -1.93 0.94 15.92
CA GLY A 292 -2.38 -0.27 15.21
C GLY A 292 -3.66 -0.91 15.76
N GLU A 293 -4.26 -0.34 16.82
CA GLU A 293 -5.44 -0.87 17.52
C GLU A 293 -6.68 0.00 17.26
N THR A 294 -6.53 1.32 17.35
CA THR A 294 -7.60 2.28 17.11
C THR A 294 -7.39 2.95 15.77
N TRP A 295 -8.40 2.86 14.88
CA TRP A 295 -8.30 3.31 13.50
C TRP A 295 -9.30 4.40 13.18
N ASN A 296 -8.82 5.47 12.54
CA ASN A 296 -9.65 6.56 12.02
C ASN A 296 -9.80 6.40 10.51
N MET A 297 -11.01 6.61 9.99
CA MET A 297 -11.28 6.56 8.56
C MET A 297 -11.24 7.97 7.96
N HIS A 298 -10.64 8.09 6.78
CA HIS A 298 -10.50 9.35 6.05
C HIS A 298 -11.04 9.23 4.63
N ASN A 299 -11.45 10.37 4.06
CA ASN A 299 -11.89 10.45 2.69
C ASN A 299 -10.68 10.75 1.78
N SER A 300 -10.43 9.86 0.81
CA SER A 300 -9.37 10.07 -0.19
C SER A 300 -9.78 10.96 -1.37
N ASN A 301 -11.01 11.46 -1.37
CA ASN A 301 -11.64 12.17 -2.49
C ASN A 301 -11.67 11.34 -3.79
N THR A 302 -11.80 10.01 -3.69
CA THR A 302 -12.06 9.10 -4.81
C THR A 302 -12.90 7.90 -4.39
N THR A 303 -13.51 7.23 -5.35
CA THR A 303 -14.17 5.92 -5.17
C THR A 303 -13.41 4.78 -5.86
N ARG A 304 -12.28 5.09 -6.49
CA ARG A 304 -11.40 4.11 -7.15
C ARG A 304 -10.56 3.35 -6.12
N GLY A 305 -10.16 2.12 -6.44
CA GLY A 305 -9.26 1.37 -5.56
C GLY A 305 -7.86 1.96 -5.51
N LEU A 306 -7.34 2.11 -4.30
CA LEU A 306 -5.94 2.43 -4.05
C LEU A 306 -5.21 1.12 -3.74
N TYR A 307 -4.11 0.87 -4.45
CA TYR A 307 -3.42 -0.42 -4.46
C TYR A 307 -2.16 -0.43 -3.63
N SER A 308 -1.44 0.68 -3.58
CA SER A 308 -0.18 0.82 -2.89
C SER A 308 -0.03 2.24 -2.34
N VAL A 309 0.58 2.37 -1.17
CA VAL A 309 0.88 3.63 -0.52
C VAL A 309 2.34 3.65 -0.08
N THR A 310 2.98 4.81 -0.18
CA THR A 310 4.32 5.08 0.36
C THR A 310 4.36 6.45 1.02
N TYR A 311 5.45 6.76 1.72
CA TYR A 311 5.66 8.02 2.40
C TYR A 311 6.92 8.70 1.87
N LYS A 312 6.76 9.95 1.44
CA LYS A 312 7.86 10.84 1.14
C LYS A 312 8.06 11.76 2.36
N PRO A 313 9.23 11.74 3.03
CA PRO A 313 9.55 12.67 4.11
C PRO A 313 9.84 14.10 3.60
#